data_AF-A0A564YNV0-F1
#
_entry.id   AF-A0A564YNV0-F1
#
_cell.length_a   1.000
_cell.length_b   1.000
_cell.length_c   1.000
_cell.angle_alpha   90.00
_cell.angle_beta   90.00
_cell.angle_gamma   90.00
#
_symmetry.space_group_name_H-M   'P 1'
#
loop_
_entity.id
_entity.type
_entity.pdbx_description
1 polymer ?
#
loop_
_entity_poly.entity_id
_entity_poly.type
_entity_poly.pdbx_seq_one_letter_code
_entity_poly.pdbx_strand_id
1 'polypeptide(L)'
;MSGPLANFHQAVLDGNISSVEALLSNGDVKVDDQDEDGMTALLQASYRGNVKIAQLLVNSGANVNWSKHKQGYTALMFGALSGKIEIVEYLLSQGAKIDLTNCLKRTAAEMASFVGNHFAAALINTHIGREEVLQFTKLDASSSSYLSPSLVDPLHCMLINLNFSPVKVFLYLSSPLGKLLLHDFTNVVAALESLCGQHFTPQRTHEHIALKLHLLSCTVKRAGEFLKTKKFEGENTEKPPSVLLEPLIKTFLRGVDPHGLTGGQESFLRKCLVSFPHSESNLWRQIVTQVSQVEVGESPTALVILENAISGLSPFARSAKGDASSSAVVHEPCATCADLPGYGADIRPRWCSRCHEVAYCSVACQKLHWFTHKKYCPILQEHHDSVAKSGPKTKPSDEEMSKIQGEISSLLSSQ
;
A
#
# COMPACT_ATOMS: atom_id res chain seq x y z
N MET A 1 0.96 -31.56 27.09
CA MET A 1 2.44 -31.68 27.00
C MET A 1 3.05 -31.02 28.22
N SER A 2 3.89 -31.72 28.98
CA SER A 2 4.67 -31.13 30.09
C SER A 2 6.15 -31.26 29.75
N GLY A 3 6.88 -30.14 29.65
CA GLY A 3 8.31 -30.14 29.32
C GLY A 3 8.80 -28.78 28.80
N PRO A 4 10.12 -28.63 28.56
CA PRO A 4 10.72 -27.37 28.11
C PRO A 4 10.08 -26.78 26.84
N LEU A 5 9.76 -27.64 25.86
CA LEU A 5 9.08 -27.23 24.62
C LEU A 5 7.66 -26.68 24.87
N ALA A 6 6.90 -27.32 25.76
CA ALA A 6 5.56 -26.82 26.12
C ALA A 6 5.64 -25.46 26.81
N ASN A 7 6.62 -25.26 27.70
CA ASN A 7 6.87 -23.98 28.36
C ASN A 7 7.28 -22.90 27.34
N PHE A 8 8.07 -23.27 26.33
CA PHE A 8 8.50 -22.36 25.26
C PHE A 8 7.31 -21.88 24.42
N HIS A 9 6.47 -22.79 23.94
CA HIS A 9 5.25 -22.43 23.22
C HIS A 9 4.28 -21.62 24.10
N GLN A 10 4.14 -21.96 25.39
CA GLN A 10 3.32 -21.19 26.30
C GLN A 10 3.84 -19.75 26.48
N ALA A 11 5.16 -19.56 26.63
CA ALA A 11 5.76 -18.23 26.74
C ALA A 11 5.52 -17.38 25.48
N VAL A 12 5.52 -18.00 24.29
CA VAL A 12 5.16 -17.34 23.03
C VAL A 12 3.69 -16.93 23.02
N LEU A 13 2.78 -17.81 23.44
CA LEU A 13 1.35 -17.53 23.53
C LEU A 13 1.04 -16.41 24.53
N ASP A 14 1.76 -16.36 25.64
CA ASP A 14 1.62 -15.34 26.69
C ASP A 14 2.24 -14.00 26.30
N GLY A 15 2.99 -13.94 25.19
CA GLY A 15 3.68 -12.72 24.77
C GLY A 15 4.90 -12.37 25.64
N ASN A 16 5.42 -13.32 26.43
CA ASN A 16 6.49 -13.09 27.38
C ASN A 16 7.88 -13.18 26.72
N ILE A 17 8.35 -12.06 26.17
CA ILE A 17 9.63 -11.95 25.46
C ILE A 17 10.80 -12.45 26.31
N SER A 18 10.88 -12.04 27.58
CA SER A 18 11.98 -12.44 28.47
C SER A 18 12.05 -13.94 28.71
N SER A 19 10.90 -14.60 28.86
CA SER A 19 10.85 -16.06 28.99
C SER A 19 11.23 -16.77 27.69
N VAL A 20 10.79 -16.27 26.53
CA VAL A 20 11.18 -16.82 25.23
C VAL A 20 12.69 -16.73 25.03
N GLU A 21 13.29 -15.57 25.34
CA GLU A 21 14.74 -15.34 25.24
C GLU A 21 15.54 -16.24 26.19
N ALA A 22 15.10 -16.36 27.45
CA ALA A 22 15.74 -17.22 28.44
C ALA A 22 15.70 -18.70 28.02
N LEU A 23 14.56 -19.19 27.52
CA LEU A 23 14.41 -20.58 27.08
C LEU A 23 15.27 -20.91 25.87
N LEU A 24 15.40 -19.99 24.90
CA LEU A 24 16.31 -20.16 23.76
C LEU A 24 17.77 -20.15 24.19
N SER A 25 18.13 -19.30 25.16
CA SER A 25 19.51 -19.17 25.66
C SER A 25 19.97 -20.38 26.47
N ASN A 26 19.06 -21.04 27.19
CA ASN A 26 19.37 -22.24 27.97
C ASN A 26 19.73 -23.46 27.11
N GLY A 27 19.32 -23.47 25.82
CA GLY A 27 19.65 -24.54 24.88
C GLY A 27 18.77 -25.80 24.95
N ASP A 28 17.83 -25.85 25.89
CA ASP A 28 16.87 -26.97 26.05
C ASP A 28 15.82 -27.04 24.93
N VAL A 29 15.67 -25.94 24.18
CA VAL A 29 14.78 -25.83 23.01
C VAL A 29 15.51 -25.12 21.88
N LYS A 30 15.18 -25.49 20.65
CA LYS A 30 15.61 -24.78 19.44
C LYS A 30 14.49 -23.92 18.91
N VAL A 31 14.85 -22.86 18.20
CA VAL A 31 13.90 -21.85 17.69
C VAL A 31 12.82 -22.42 16.76
N ASP A 32 13.17 -23.46 15.98
CA ASP A 32 12.27 -24.15 15.05
C ASP A 32 11.76 -25.49 15.61
N ASP A 33 11.91 -25.74 16.92
CA ASP A 33 11.21 -26.88 17.54
C ASP A 33 9.70 -26.70 17.38
N GLN A 34 9.03 -27.83 17.14
CA GLN A 34 7.63 -27.86 16.73
C GLN A 34 6.82 -28.80 17.63
N ASP A 35 5.54 -28.47 17.82
CA ASP A 35 4.60 -29.37 18.48
C ASP A 35 4.15 -30.53 17.57
N GLU A 36 3.21 -31.35 18.07
CA GLU A 36 2.68 -32.53 17.38
C GLU A 36 1.97 -32.23 16.04
N ASP A 37 1.50 -31.00 15.83
CA ASP A 37 0.91 -30.55 14.57
C ASP A 37 1.92 -29.83 13.65
N GLY A 38 3.19 -29.79 14.05
CA GLY A 38 4.26 -29.11 13.33
C GLY A 38 4.22 -27.59 13.49
N MET A 39 3.60 -27.10 14.57
CA MET A 39 3.52 -25.67 14.88
C MET A 39 4.83 -25.20 15.52
N THR A 40 5.54 -24.27 14.87
CA THR A 40 6.72 -23.62 15.48
C THR A 40 6.32 -22.36 16.26
N ALA A 41 7.23 -21.88 17.10
CA ALA A 41 7.05 -20.60 17.81
C ALA A 41 6.76 -19.43 16.86
N LEU A 42 7.42 -19.38 15.69
CA LEU A 42 7.20 -18.31 14.72
C LEU A 42 5.79 -18.39 14.10
N LEU A 43 5.28 -19.60 13.81
CA LEU A 43 3.90 -19.77 13.34
C LEU A 43 2.90 -19.25 14.38
N GLN A 44 3.13 -19.52 15.67
CA GLN A 44 2.25 -19.07 16.77
C GLN A 44 2.30 -17.56 16.93
N ALA A 45 3.50 -16.97 16.98
CA ALA A 45 3.68 -15.52 17.06
C ALA A 45 3.02 -14.83 15.85
N SER A 46 3.10 -15.44 14.67
CA SER A 46 2.48 -14.92 13.44
C SER A 46 0.96 -14.89 13.53
N TYR A 47 0.34 -15.98 13.99
CA TYR A 47 -1.10 -16.05 14.19
C TYR A 47 -1.61 -15.06 15.26
N ARG A 48 -0.83 -14.86 16.32
CA ARG A 48 -1.11 -13.87 17.37
C ARG A 48 -0.83 -12.42 16.95
N GLY A 49 -0.16 -12.21 15.81
CA GLY A 49 0.28 -10.90 15.36
C GLY A 49 1.34 -10.24 16.27
N ASN A 50 2.11 -11.04 17.02
CA ASN A 50 3.11 -10.52 17.95
C ASN A 50 4.45 -10.29 17.22
N VAL A 51 4.59 -9.09 16.65
CA VAL A 51 5.78 -8.67 15.90
C VAL A 51 7.06 -8.74 16.74
N LYS A 52 7.01 -8.40 18.03
CA LYS A 52 8.21 -8.39 18.88
C LYS A 52 8.75 -9.79 19.12
N ILE A 53 7.85 -10.77 19.38
CA ILE A 53 8.28 -12.16 19.49
C ILE A 53 8.73 -12.70 18.13
N ALA A 54 8.03 -12.39 17.04
CA ALA A 54 8.48 -12.80 15.71
C ALA A 54 9.89 -12.28 15.39
N GLN A 55 10.18 -11.02 15.74
CA GLN A 55 11.51 -10.42 15.64
C GLN A 55 12.56 -11.18 16.44
N LEU A 56 12.28 -11.47 17.72
CA LEU A 56 13.19 -12.25 18.57
C LEU A 56 13.49 -13.62 17.94
N LEU A 57 12.45 -14.32 17.47
CA LEU A 57 12.59 -15.66 16.90
C LEU A 57 13.39 -15.64 15.59
N VAL A 58 13.10 -14.74 14.66
CA VAL A 58 13.86 -14.63 13.40
C VAL A 58 15.32 -14.22 13.67
N ASN A 59 15.56 -13.30 14.60
CA ASN A 59 16.92 -12.94 15.02
C ASN A 59 17.66 -14.12 15.67
N SER A 60 16.93 -15.06 16.27
CA SER A 60 17.45 -16.31 16.82
C SER A 60 17.58 -17.42 15.77
N GLY A 61 17.35 -17.12 14.48
CA GLY A 61 17.55 -18.05 13.37
C GLY A 61 16.31 -18.83 12.94
N ALA A 62 15.10 -18.42 13.33
CA ALA A 62 13.86 -19.07 12.89
C ALA A 62 13.73 -19.08 11.36
N ASN A 63 13.32 -20.21 10.80
CA ASN A 63 13.04 -20.29 9.37
C ASN A 63 11.69 -19.63 9.05
N VAL A 64 11.74 -18.42 8.50
CA VAL A 64 10.56 -17.63 8.06
C VAL A 64 9.65 -18.41 7.09
N ASN A 65 10.24 -19.30 6.28
CA ASN A 65 9.55 -20.09 5.26
C ASN A 65 9.30 -21.54 5.71
N TRP A 66 9.26 -21.81 7.03
CA TRP A 66 8.91 -23.12 7.55
C TRP A 66 7.54 -23.57 7.04
N SER A 67 7.49 -24.77 6.47
CA SER A 67 6.29 -25.32 5.81
C SER A 67 5.99 -26.77 6.22
N LYS A 68 6.57 -27.25 7.33
CA LYS A 68 6.36 -28.63 7.82
C LYS A 68 5.16 -28.78 8.77
N HIS A 69 4.40 -27.69 8.99
CA HIS A 69 3.10 -27.78 9.66
C HIS A 69 2.22 -28.82 8.97
N LYS A 70 1.41 -29.56 9.72
CA LYS A 70 0.60 -30.69 9.24
C LYS A 70 -0.32 -30.36 8.06
N GLN A 71 -0.76 -29.10 7.97
CA GLN A 71 -1.57 -28.58 6.87
C GLN A 71 -0.78 -27.73 5.86
N GLY A 72 0.54 -27.64 6.00
CA GLY A 72 1.42 -26.84 5.12
C GLY A 72 1.32 -25.32 5.33
N TYR A 73 0.82 -24.87 6.48
CA TYR A 73 0.76 -23.44 6.81
C TYR A 73 2.15 -22.88 7.08
N THR A 74 2.41 -21.68 6.57
CA THR A 74 3.63 -20.90 6.81
C THR A 74 3.37 -19.74 7.76
N ALA A 75 4.43 -19.09 8.24
CA ALA A 75 4.31 -17.91 9.10
C ALA A 75 3.48 -16.81 8.41
N LEU A 76 3.72 -16.57 7.11
CA LEU A 76 2.99 -15.57 6.33
C LEU A 76 1.49 -15.88 6.22
N MET A 77 1.11 -17.15 6.07
CA MET A 77 -0.30 -17.54 6.05
C MET A 77 -0.98 -17.32 7.40
N PHE A 78 -0.31 -17.63 8.51
CA PHE A 78 -0.84 -17.33 9.86
C PHE A 78 -0.91 -15.82 10.12
N GLY A 79 0.11 -15.06 9.68
CA GLY A 79 0.09 -13.60 9.73
C GLY A 79 -1.08 -13.01 8.94
N ALA A 80 -1.34 -13.54 7.74
CA ALA A 80 -2.48 -13.17 6.89
C ALA A 80 -3.84 -13.46 7.55
N LEU A 81 -3.93 -14.47 8.43
CA LEU A 81 -5.15 -14.78 9.19
C LEU A 81 -5.31 -13.93 10.47
N SER A 82 -4.22 -13.36 11.00
CA SER A 82 -4.20 -12.68 12.31
C SER A 82 -5.00 -11.37 12.37
N GLY A 83 -5.27 -10.74 11.22
CA GLY A 83 -5.86 -9.40 11.15
C GLY A 83 -4.91 -8.28 11.60
N LYS A 84 -3.62 -8.57 11.81
CA LYS A 84 -2.56 -7.61 12.15
C LYS A 84 -1.65 -7.45 10.95
N ILE A 85 -1.59 -6.27 10.36
CA ILE A 85 -0.81 -6.06 9.13
C ILE A 85 0.69 -6.02 9.41
N GLU A 86 1.08 -5.54 10.59
CA GLU A 86 2.47 -5.29 10.97
C GLU A 86 3.29 -6.58 11.00
N ILE A 87 2.66 -7.71 11.35
CA ILE A 87 3.32 -9.01 11.28
C ILE A 87 3.50 -9.49 9.84
N VAL A 88 2.56 -9.16 8.95
CA VAL A 88 2.68 -9.48 7.51
C VAL A 88 3.81 -8.66 6.89
N GLU A 89 3.84 -7.35 7.16
CA GLU A 89 4.94 -6.46 6.76
C GLU A 89 6.29 -6.97 7.25
N TYR A 90 6.36 -7.34 8.53
CA TYR A 90 7.58 -7.88 9.11
C TYR A 90 8.02 -9.16 8.39
N LEU A 91 7.15 -10.16 8.25
CA LEU A 91 7.49 -11.43 7.62
C LEU A 91 7.94 -11.26 6.15
N LEU A 92 7.25 -10.40 5.38
CA LEU A 92 7.66 -10.05 4.02
C LEU A 92 9.03 -9.38 4.00
N SER A 93 9.32 -8.48 4.93
CA SER A 93 10.65 -7.84 5.05
C SER A 93 11.78 -8.84 5.35
N GLN A 94 11.43 -9.99 5.96
CA GLN A 94 12.37 -11.09 6.25
C GLN A 94 12.37 -12.17 5.14
N GLY A 95 11.82 -11.88 3.96
CA GLY A 95 11.86 -12.78 2.81
C GLY A 95 10.86 -13.94 2.87
N ALA A 96 9.72 -13.74 3.52
CA ALA A 96 8.62 -14.69 3.42
C ALA A 96 8.14 -14.85 1.97
N LYS A 97 8.05 -16.10 1.51
CA LYS A 97 7.59 -16.45 0.16
C LYS A 97 6.08 -16.30 0.06
N ILE A 98 5.64 -15.52 -0.93
CA ILE A 98 4.22 -15.22 -1.17
C ILE A 98 3.48 -16.33 -1.92
N ASP A 99 4.21 -17.21 -2.61
CA ASP A 99 3.72 -18.23 -3.54
C ASP A 99 3.62 -19.63 -2.92
N LEU A 100 4.04 -19.81 -1.67
CA LEU A 100 3.84 -21.06 -0.95
C LEU A 100 2.35 -21.33 -0.75
N THR A 101 1.95 -22.59 -0.92
CA THR A 101 0.56 -23.03 -0.77
C THR A 101 0.41 -24.09 0.30
N ASN A 102 -0.66 -24.01 1.08
CA ASN A 102 -1.02 -25.04 2.05
C ASN A 102 -1.61 -26.30 1.38
N CYS A 103 -2.08 -27.26 2.16
CA CYS A 103 -2.69 -28.51 1.66
C CYS A 103 -3.94 -28.28 0.79
N LEU A 104 -4.59 -27.12 0.92
CA LEU A 104 -5.75 -26.70 0.11
C LEU A 104 -5.34 -25.93 -1.14
N LYS A 105 -4.04 -25.89 -1.48
CA LYS A 105 -3.49 -25.11 -2.61
C LYS A 105 -3.76 -23.61 -2.50
N ARG A 106 -3.88 -23.09 -1.28
CA ARG A 106 -4.14 -21.67 -1.01
C ARG A 106 -2.87 -20.95 -0.54
N THR A 107 -2.63 -19.78 -1.10
CA THR A 107 -1.57 -18.83 -0.76
C THR A 107 -1.93 -17.99 0.47
N ALA A 108 -0.96 -17.26 1.03
CA ALA A 108 -1.22 -16.36 2.14
C ALA A 108 -2.19 -15.21 1.78
N ALA A 109 -2.11 -14.67 0.55
CA ALA A 109 -3.04 -13.63 0.10
C ALA A 109 -4.47 -14.13 0.03
N GLU A 110 -4.70 -15.33 -0.50
CA GLU A 110 -6.04 -15.95 -0.54
C GLU A 110 -6.57 -16.24 0.87
N MET A 111 -5.70 -16.59 1.81
CA MET A 111 -6.08 -16.76 3.21
C MET A 111 -6.49 -15.44 3.86
N ALA A 112 -5.75 -14.35 3.61
CA ALA A 112 -6.16 -13.01 4.04
C ALA A 112 -7.52 -12.62 3.45
N SER A 113 -7.74 -12.83 2.14
CA SER A 113 -9.01 -12.54 1.49
C SER A 113 -10.18 -13.34 2.08
N PHE A 114 -9.96 -14.62 2.40
CA PHE A 114 -10.98 -15.50 2.97
C PHE A 114 -11.53 -15.00 4.31
N VAL A 115 -10.69 -14.38 5.14
CA VAL A 115 -11.09 -13.81 6.44
C VAL A 115 -11.41 -12.31 6.39
N GLY A 116 -11.41 -11.69 5.21
CA GLY A 116 -11.68 -10.26 5.03
C GLY A 116 -10.51 -9.33 5.36
N ASN A 117 -9.28 -9.85 5.50
CA ASN A 117 -8.07 -9.07 5.74
C ASN A 117 -7.54 -8.45 4.43
N HIS A 118 -8.33 -7.57 3.80
CA HIS A 118 -8.04 -7.02 2.48
C HIS A 118 -6.68 -6.31 2.38
N PHE A 119 -6.28 -5.56 3.42
CA PHE A 119 -4.97 -4.89 3.44
C PHE A 119 -3.80 -5.87 3.40
N ALA A 120 -3.88 -6.98 4.15
CA ALA A 120 -2.85 -8.01 4.11
C ALA A 120 -2.78 -8.68 2.73
N ALA A 121 -3.93 -8.99 2.13
CA ALA A 121 -3.98 -9.56 0.78
C ALA A 121 -3.35 -8.62 -0.26
N ALA A 122 -3.68 -7.32 -0.21
CA ALA A 122 -3.12 -6.31 -1.09
C ALA A 122 -1.60 -6.14 -0.91
N LEU A 123 -1.15 -6.10 0.34
CA LEU A 123 0.27 -6.01 0.67
C LEU A 123 1.05 -7.22 0.12
N ILE A 124 0.54 -8.44 0.34
CA ILE A 124 1.17 -9.67 -0.16
C ILE A 124 1.18 -9.68 -1.69
N ASN A 125 0.05 -9.35 -2.34
CA ASN A 125 -0.08 -9.38 -3.80
C ASN A 125 0.74 -8.30 -4.53
N THR A 126 1.14 -7.24 -3.82
CA THR A 126 1.94 -6.14 -4.39
C THR A 126 3.37 -6.11 -3.85
N HIS A 127 3.77 -7.14 -3.11
CA HIS A 127 5.12 -7.28 -2.56
C HIS A 127 6.13 -7.61 -3.67
N ILE A 128 7.27 -6.93 -3.61
CA ILE A 128 8.42 -7.15 -4.51
C ILE A 128 9.61 -7.46 -3.60
N GLY A 129 10.26 -8.59 -3.85
CA GLY A 129 11.35 -9.05 -3.01
C GLY A 129 12.65 -8.28 -3.26
N ARG A 130 13.50 -8.19 -2.24
CA ARG A 130 14.83 -7.54 -2.36
C ARG A 130 15.69 -8.15 -3.47
N GLU A 131 15.63 -9.46 -3.63
CA GLU A 131 16.36 -10.18 -4.68
C GLU A 131 15.96 -9.74 -6.11
N GLU A 132 14.70 -9.34 -6.31
CA GLU A 132 14.22 -8.81 -7.60
C GLU A 132 14.85 -7.44 -7.91
N VAL A 133 15.31 -6.69 -6.91
CA VAL A 133 16.06 -5.44 -7.14
C VAL A 133 17.55 -5.70 -7.28
N LEU A 134 18.10 -6.64 -6.47
CA LEU A 134 19.51 -7.01 -6.49
C LEU A 134 19.98 -7.50 -7.86
N GLN A 135 19.12 -8.13 -8.66
CA GLN A 135 19.49 -8.61 -9.99
C GLN A 135 20.08 -7.50 -10.89
N PHE A 136 19.65 -6.24 -10.72
CA PHE A 136 20.13 -5.09 -11.51
C PHE A 136 21.51 -4.57 -11.09
N THR A 137 22.10 -5.13 -10.03
CA THR A 137 23.48 -4.82 -9.59
C THR A 137 24.52 -5.74 -10.21
N LYS A 138 24.09 -6.84 -10.84
CA LYS A 138 24.99 -7.84 -11.41
C LYS A 138 25.46 -7.36 -12.79
N LEU A 139 26.77 -7.36 -13.00
CA LEU A 139 27.41 -7.05 -14.27
C LEU A 139 27.30 -8.25 -15.23
N ASP A 140 26.09 -8.56 -15.69
CA ASP A 140 25.95 -9.47 -16.83
C ASP A 140 26.09 -8.63 -18.11
N ALA A 141 26.97 -9.04 -19.03
CA ALA A 141 27.27 -8.34 -20.27
C ALA A 141 26.04 -8.14 -21.20
N SER A 142 24.90 -8.74 -20.85
CA SER A 142 23.61 -8.65 -21.54
C SER A 142 22.57 -7.75 -20.86
N SER A 143 22.79 -7.28 -19.62
CA SER A 143 21.84 -6.43 -18.90
C SER A 143 22.11 -4.95 -19.20
N SER A 144 21.14 -4.26 -19.81
CA SER A 144 21.26 -2.85 -20.19
C SER A 144 21.03 -1.86 -19.04
N SER A 145 20.65 -2.34 -17.84
CA SER A 145 20.41 -1.50 -16.66
C SER A 145 21.35 -1.90 -15.52
N TYR A 146 22.19 -0.94 -15.11
CA TYR A 146 23.14 -1.09 -14.01
C TYR A 146 22.69 -0.20 -12.85
N LEU A 147 22.38 -0.81 -11.71
CA LEU A 147 22.16 -0.11 -10.44
C LEU A 147 23.39 -0.23 -9.55
N SER A 148 23.84 0.88 -8.99
CA SER A 148 24.82 0.86 -7.90
C SER A 148 24.25 0.06 -6.71
N PRO A 149 25.04 -0.81 -6.05
CA PRO A 149 24.60 -1.53 -4.84
C PRO A 149 24.03 -0.63 -3.75
N SER A 150 24.52 0.61 -3.65
CA SER A 150 24.03 1.62 -2.70
C SER A 150 22.59 2.07 -2.95
N LEU A 151 22.03 1.80 -4.14
CA LEU A 151 20.66 2.18 -4.52
C LEU A 151 19.64 1.07 -4.29
N VAL A 152 20.09 -0.17 -4.02
CA VAL A 152 19.20 -1.32 -3.81
C VAL A 152 18.30 -1.11 -2.61
N ASP A 153 18.87 -0.75 -1.46
CA ASP A 153 18.08 -0.59 -0.23
C ASP A 153 17.10 0.60 -0.33
N PRO A 154 17.50 1.80 -0.80
CA PRO A 154 16.54 2.87 -1.08
C PRO A 154 15.43 2.45 -2.05
N LEU A 155 15.76 1.77 -3.16
CA LEU A 155 14.76 1.37 -4.15
C LEU A 155 13.80 0.32 -3.59
N HIS A 156 14.32 -0.71 -2.94
CA HIS A 156 13.52 -1.75 -2.29
C HIS A 156 12.63 -1.16 -1.19
N CYS A 157 13.14 -0.26 -0.35
CA CYS A 157 12.34 0.47 0.64
C CYS A 157 11.20 1.26 -0.03
N MET A 158 11.44 1.89 -1.17
CA MET A 158 10.39 2.58 -1.92
C MET A 158 9.30 1.60 -2.40
N LEU A 159 9.69 0.45 -2.95
CA LEU A 159 8.77 -0.55 -3.50
C LEU A 159 7.86 -1.20 -2.45
N ILE A 160 8.38 -1.48 -1.25
CA ILE A 160 7.62 -2.17 -0.20
C ILE A 160 6.78 -1.22 0.65
N ASN A 161 7.22 0.04 0.84
CA ASN A 161 6.54 0.98 1.74
C ASN A 161 5.61 1.96 1.03
N LEU A 162 5.71 2.08 -0.30
CA LEU A 162 4.87 2.99 -1.08
C LEU A 162 3.95 2.21 -2.00
N ASN A 163 2.73 2.72 -2.14
CA ASN A 163 1.80 2.26 -3.17
C ASN A 163 2.22 2.85 -4.53
N PHE A 164 1.69 4.03 -4.88
CA PHE A 164 2.12 4.80 -6.06
C PHE A 164 1.73 6.30 -6.00
N SER A 165 1.14 6.77 -4.90
CA SER A 165 0.69 8.17 -4.74
C SER A 165 1.82 9.16 -5.08
N PRO A 166 1.67 10.00 -6.11
CA PRO A 166 2.79 10.80 -6.60
C PRO A 166 3.39 11.71 -5.52
N VAL A 167 2.54 12.36 -4.71
CA VAL A 167 3.00 13.25 -3.63
C VAL A 167 3.75 12.47 -2.56
N LYS A 168 3.29 11.28 -2.17
CA LYS A 168 4.00 10.44 -1.20
C LYS A 168 5.36 10.00 -1.72
N VAL A 169 5.45 9.61 -2.98
CA VAL A 169 6.71 9.25 -3.64
C VAL A 169 7.65 10.46 -3.67
N PHE A 170 7.19 11.66 -4.00
CA PHE A 170 8.02 12.87 -3.95
C PHE A 170 8.51 13.20 -2.54
N LEU A 171 7.68 12.99 -1.50
CA LEU A 171 8.10 13.13 -0.11
C LEU A 171 9.18 12.12 0.26
N TYR A 172 9.04 10.86 -0.17
CA TYR A 172 10.07 9.83 0.01
C TYR A 172 11.37 10.20 -0.72
N LEU A 173 11.29 10.61 -1.99
CA LEU A 173 12.45 11.03 -2.79
C LEU A 173 13.13 12.30 -2.23
N SER A 174 12.43 13.08 -1.42
CA SER A 174 13.00 14.24 -0.69
C SER A 174 13.64 13.85 0.66
N SER A 175 13.48 12.60 1.11
CA SER A 175 14.06 12.10 2.36
C SER A 175 15.57 11.80 2.21
N PRO A 176 16.32 11.67 3.32
CA PRO A 176 17.75 11.33 3.27
C PRO A 176 18.08 10.04 2.52
N LEU A 177 17.20 9.04 2.59
CA LEU A 177 17.37 7.75 1.91
C LEU A 177 16.93 7.85 0.44
N GLY A 178 15.73 8.37 0.20
CA GLY A 178 15.14 8.41 -1.14
C GLY A 178 15.85 9.37 -2.11
N LYS A 179 16.48 10.44 -1.61
CA LYS A 179 17.23 11.37 -2.47
C LYS A 179 18.39 10.71 -3.23
N LEU A 180 18.89 9.58 -2.73
CA LEU A 180 19.93 8.79 -3.41
C LEU A 180 19.44 8.30 -4.78
N LEU A 181 18.16 7.95 -4.90
CA LEU A 181 17.55 7.49 -6.15
C LEU A 181 17.49 8.59 -7.22
N LEU A 182 17.45 9.87 -6.81
CA LEU A 182 17.37 10.99 -7.73
C LEU A 182 18.69 11.28 -8.45
N HIS A 183 19.83 10.91 -7.83
CA HIS A 183 21.14 11.11 -8.44
C HIS A 183 21.33 10.27 -9.70
N ASP A 184 20.76 9.06 -9.71
CA ASP A 184 20.82 8.13 -10.84
C ASP A 184 19.43 7.65 -11.26
N PHE A 185 18.49 8.60 -11.36
CA PHE A 185 17.09 8.27 -11.59
C PHE A 185 16.86 7.58 -12.95
N THR A 186 17.76 7.75 -13.92
CA THR A 186 17.62 7.13 -15.25
C THR A 186 17.78 5.61 -15.16
N ASN A 187 18.78 5.13 -14.42
CA ASN A 187 18.95 3.70 -14.17
C ASN A 187 17.87 3.14 -13.24
N VAL A 188 17.42 3.93 -12.25
CA VAL A 188 16.29 3.55 -11.38
C VAL A 188 15.01 3.36 -12.20
N VAL A 189 14.69 4.29 -13.12
CA VAL A 189 13.54 4.18 -14.01
C VAL A 189 13.67 2.95 -14.92
N ALA A 190 14.84 2.72 -15.51
CA ALA A 190 15.07 1.54 -16.36
C ALA A 190 14.89 0.22 -15.58
N ALA A 191 15.34 0.16 -14.32
CA ALA A 191 15.13 -1.00 -13.47
C ALA A 191 13.64 -1.22 -13.16
N LEU A 192 12.89 -0.15 -12.85
CA LEU A 192 11.44 -0.24 -12.61
C LEU A 192 10.65 -0.66 -13.86
N GLU A 193 11.02 -0.14 -15.04
CA GLU A 193 10.42 -0.53 -16.33
C GLU A 193 10.75 -1.99 -16.68
N SER A 194 11.98 -2.44 -16.41
CA SER A 194 12.36 -3.84 -16.58
C SER A 194 11.58 -4.76 -15.63
N LEU A 195 11.42 -4.37 -14.36
CA LEU A 195 10.58 -5.11 -13.40
C LEU A 195 9.13 -5.16 -13.87
N CYS A 196 8.59 -4.05 -14.39
CA CYS A 196 7.23 -3.98 -14.91
C CYS A 196 7.00 -5.07 -15.97
N GLY A 197 7.92 -5.19 -16.95
CA GLY A 197 7.86 -6.23 -17.97
C GLY A 197 8.05 -7.65 -17.42
N GLN A 198 8.93 -7.86 -16.44
CA GLN A 198 9.13 -9.18 -15.81
C GLN A 198 7.88 -9.68 -15.06
N HIS A 199 7.07 -8.77 -14.53
CA HIS A 199 5.81 -9.09 -13.84
C HIS A 199 4.61 -9.18 -14.79
N PHE A 200 4.81 -8.96 -16.09
CA PHE A 200 3.77 -9.08 -17.10
C PHE A 200 4.21 -10.03 -18.22
N THR A 201 4.24 -11.32 -17.89
CA THR A 201 4.55 -12.40 -18.83
C THR A 201 3.38 -13.38 -18.96
N PRO A 202 3.29 -14.17 -20.05
CA PRO A 202 2.24 -15.18 -20.20
C PRO A 202 2.23 -16.22 -19.08
N GLN A 203 3.38 -16.49 -18.45
CA GLN A 203 3.54 -17.45 -17.36
C GLN A 203 3.37 -16.82 -15.97
N ARG A 204 3.58 -15.50 -15.84
CA ARG A 204 3.47 -14.71 -14.60
C ARG A 204 2.82 -13.37 -14.92
N THR A 205 1.50 -13.31 -14.88
CA THR A 205 0.72 -12.09 -15.15
C THR A 205 0.27 -11.45 -13.83
N HIS A 206 1.13 -10.62 -13.25
CA HIS A 206 0.82 -9.87 -12.02
C HIS A 206 0.43 -8.43 -12.38
N GLU A 207 -0.79 -8.25 -12.90
CA GLU A 207 -1.27 -6.96 -13.44
C GLU A 207 -1.14 -5.80 -12.42
N HIS A 208 -1.46 -6.06 -11.15
CA HIS A 208 -1.36 -5.06 -10.07
C HIS A 208 0.09 -4.59 -9.82
N ILE A 209 1.06 -5.53 -9.83
CA ILE A 209 2.48 -5.21 -9.64
C ILE A 209 3.02 -4.43 -10.83
N ALA A 210 2.73 -4.89 -12.06
CA ALA A 210 3.17 -4.22 -13.28
C ALA A 210 2.66 -2.78 -13.34
N LEU A 211 1.38 -2.55 -13.04
CA LEU A 211 0.80 -1.21 -13.01
C LEU A 211 1.40 -0.34 -11.90
N LYS A 212 1.58 -0.87 -10.68
CA LYS A 212 2.25 -0.17 -9.58
C LYS A 212 3.67 0.26 -9.97
N LEU A 213 4.46 -0.64 -10.54
CA LEU A 213 5.83 -0.38 -11.00
C LEU A 213 5.88 0.71 -12.06
N HIS A 214 4.96 0.69 -13.01
CA HIS A 214 4.85 1.72 -14.04
C HIS A 214 4.51 3.10 -13.46
N LEU A 215 3.58 3.17 -12.51
CA LEU A 215 3.23 4.44 -11.85
C LEU A 215 4.42 4.99 -11.03
N LEU A 216 5.15 4.11 -10.34
CA LEU A 216 6.38 4.47 -9.62
C LEU A 216 7.47 4.94 -10.59
N SER A 217 7.68 4.26 -11.72
CA SER A 217 8.69 4.65 -12.72
C SER A 217 8.39 6.03 -13.29
N CYS A 218 7.13 6.28 -13.68
CA CYS A 218 6.69 7.58 -14.17
C CYS A 218 6.91 8.69 -13.13
N THR A 219 6.64 8.40 -11.86
CA THR A 219 6.77 9.37 -10.76
C THR A 219 8.24 9.70 -10.48
N VAL A 220 9.12 8.69 -10.41
CA VAL A 220 10.57 8.88 -10.25
C VAL A 220 11.13 9.67 -11.44
N LYS A 221 10.74 9.32 -12.67
CA LYS A 221 11.11 10.03 -13.90
C LYS A 221 10.73 11.50 -13.82
N ARG A 222 9.49 11.80 -13.44
CA ARG A 222 9.00 13.18 -13.32
C ARG A 222 9.78 13.99 -12.28
N ALA A 223 10.12 13.39 -11.14
CA ALA A 223 10.93 14.04 -10.12
C ALA A 223 12.36 14.33 -10.60
N GLY A 224 12.98 13.36 -11.27
CA GLY A 224 14.33 13.51 -11.85
C GLY A 224 14.40 14.56 -12.94
N GLU A 225 13.42 14.59 -13.85
CA GLU A 225 13.30 15.61 -14.91
C GLU A 225 13.13 17.02 -14.33
N PHE A 226 12.27 17.18 -13.32
CA PHE A 226 12.08 18.47 -12.64
C PHE A 226 13.38 19.01 -12.02
N LEU A 227 14.21 18.14 -11.43
CA LEU A 227 15.50 18.55 -10.87
C LEU A 227 16.53 18.85 -11.94
N LYS A 228 16.50 18.14 -13.08
CA LYS A 228 17.34 18.48 -14.24
C LYS A 228 17.02 19.89 -14.73
N THR A 229 15.75 20.24 -14.93
CA THR A 229 15.38 21.59 -15.41
C THR A 229 15.77 22.68 -14.41
N LYS A 230 15.57 22.46 -13.10
CA LYS A 230 15.96 23.40 -12.04
C LYS A 230 17.47 23.70 -12.00
N LYS A 231 18.32 22.70 -12.25
CA LYS A 231 19.78 22.90 -12.32
C LYS A 231 20.20 23.84 -13.45
N PHE A 232 19.45 23.89 -14.55
CA PHE A 232 19.71 24.80 -15.67
C PHE A 232 19.20 26.23 -15.43
N GLU A 233 18.27 26.43 -14.48
CA GLU A 233 17.64 27.74 -14.20
C GLU A 233 18.40 28.61 -13.17
N GLY A 234 19.51 28.14 -12.60
CA GLY A 234 20.41 28.94 -11.77
C GLY A 234 19.95 29.13 -10.31
N GLU A 235 20.89 28.87 -9.38
CA GLU A 235 20.74 29.11 -7.94
C GLU A 235 20.64 30.61 -7.63
N ASN A 236 19.43 31.14 -7.55
CA ASN A 236 19.16 32.50 -7.03
C ASN A 236 18.08 32.48 -5.94
N THR A 237 18.26 31.64 -4.92
CA THR A 237 17.44 31.70 -3.71
C THR A 237 18.30 31.45 -2.46
N GLU A 238 18.43 32.46 -1.61
CA GLU A 238 19.23 32.48 -0.36
C GLU A 238 18.73 31.54 0.77
N LYS A 239 17.77 30.65 0.49
CA LYS A 239 17.36 29.58 1.40
C LYS A 239 16.99 28.32 0.62
N PRO A 240 17.66 27.17 0.83
CA PRO A 240 17.23 25.92 0.24
C PRO A 240 15.82 25.57 0.78
N PRO A 241 14.90 25.09 -0.08
CA PRO A 241 13.58 24.66 0.38
C PRO A 241 13.72 23.54 1.41
N SER A 242 12.83 23.52 2.41
CA SER A 242 12.84 22.48 3.45
C SER A 242 12.57 21.08 2.87
N VAL A 243 11.90 21.01 1.71
CA VAL A 243 11.67 19.79 0.93
C VAL A 243 12.18 20.01 -0.50
N LEU A 244 13.09 19.14 -0.96
CA LEU A 244 13.75 19.25 -2.28
C LEU A 244 12.76 19.39 -3.43
N LEU A 245 11.66 18.63 -3.40
CA LEU A 245 10.62 18.62 -4.44
C LEU A 245 9.40 19.47 -4.09
N GLU A 246 9.46 20.37 -3.09
CA GLU A 246 8.30 21.16 -2.65
C GLU A 246 7.57 21.90 -3.79
N PRO A 247 8.27 22.58 -4.72
CA PRO A 247 7.58 23.30 -5.79
C PRO A 247 6.81 22.34 -6.72
N LEU A 248 7.38 21.18 -7.03
CA LEU A 248 6.71 20.13 -7.82
C LEU A 248 5.50 19.55 -7.06
N ILE A 249 5.66 19.30 -5.75
CA ILE A 249 4.55 18.83 -4.92
C ILE A 249 3.40 19.85 -4.93
N LYS A 250 3.68 21.15 -4.85
CA LYS A 250 2.65 22.20 -4.94
C LYS A 250 1.95 22.24 -6.29
N THR A 251 2.60 21.89 -7.40
CA THR A 251 1.89 21.77 -8.70
C THR A 251 0.93 20.59 -8.70
N PHE A 252 1.28 19.49 -8.02
CA PHE A 252 0.43 18.30 -7.92
C PHE A 252 -0.75 18.54 -6.98
N LEU A 253 -0.55 19.23 -5.85
CA LEU A 253 -1.58 19.55 -4.86
C LEU A 253 -2.48 20.74 -5.23
N ARG A 254 -2.29 21.36 -6.40
CA ARG A 254 -3.13 22.49 -6.83
C ARG A 254 -4.55 22.00 -7.09
N GLY A 255 -5.50 22.51 -6.31
CA GLY A 255 -6.91 22.21 -6.47
C GLY A 255 -7.50 22.88 -7.70
N VAL A 256 -8.46 22.20 -8.32
CA VAL A 256 -9.32 22.75 -9.39
C VAL A 256 -10.75 22.89 -8.88
N ASP A 257 -11.50 23.81 -9.49
CA ASP A 257 -12.92 24.01 -9.17
C ASP A 257 -13.76 22.79 -9.60
N PRO A 258 -14.89 22.51 -8.94
CA PRO A 258 -15.46 23.28 -7.81
C PRO A 258 -14.96 22.83 -6.44
N HIS A 259 -14.48 21.59 -6.28
CA HIS A 259 -14.23 20.98 -4.97
C HIS A 259 -12.77 21.03 -4.49
N GLY A 260 -11.87 21.60 -5.27
CA GLY A 260 -10.46 21.69 -4.91
C GLY A 260 -9.68 20.39 -5.05
N LEU A 261 -10.21 19.43 -5.82
CA LEU A 261 -9.53 18.18 -6.12
C LEU A 261 -8.23 18.45 -6.89
N THR A 262 -7.21 17.61 -6.65
CA THR A 262 -5.84 17.87 -7.09
C THR A 262 -5.66 17.62 -8.60
N GLY A 263 -5.95 18.64 -9.42
CA GLY A 263 -5.90 18.53 -10.88
C GLY A 263 -4.51 18.19 -11.43
N GLY A 264 -3.45 18.59 -10.74
CA GLY A 264 -2.07 18.22 -11.11
C GLY A 264 -1.79 16.73 -10.97
N GLN A 265 -2.20 16.11 -9.84
CA GLN A 265 -2.14 14.66 -9.66
C GLN A 265 -3.00 13.92 -10.70
N GLU A 266 -4.22 14.41 -10.89
CA GLU A 266 -5.20 13.83 -11.82
C GLU A 266 -4.64 13.77 -13.25
N SER A 267 -4.17 14.91 -13.78
CA SER A 267 -3.59 14.99 -15.12
C SER A 267 -2.35 14.11 -15.27
N PHE A 268 -1.50 14.05 -14.26
CA PHE A 268 -0.30 13.22 -14.27
C PHE A 268 -0.64 11.73 -14.32
N LEU A 269 -1.53 11.24 -13.45
CA LEU A 269 -1.92 9.84 -13.38
C LEU A 269 -2.61 9.38 -14.68
N ARG A 270 -3.47 10.21 -15.26
CA ARG A 270 -4.09 9.95 -16.58
C ARG A 270 -3.04 9.77 -17.68
N LYS A 271 -1.99 10.60 -17.70
CA LYS A 271 -0.87 10.44 -18.65
C LYS A 271 -0.09 9.15 -18.42
N CYS A 272 0.13 8.78 -17.16
CA CYS A 272 0.79 7.51 -16.83
C CYS A 272 -0.02 6.32 -17.33
N LEU A 273 -1.36 6.36 -17.22
CA LEU A 273 -2.22 5.29 -17.74
C LEU A 273 -2.09 5.13 -19.25
N VAL A 274 -2.02 6.23 -20.01
CA VAL A 274 -1.82 6.19 -21.46
C VAL A 274 -0.47 5.58 -21.84
N SER A 275 0.58 5.80 -21.04
CA SER A 275 1.92 5.28 -21.32
C SER A 275 2.17 3.86 -20.78
N PHE A 276 1.17 3.19 -20.23
CA PHE A 276 1.33 1.84 -19.69
C PHE A 276 1.62 0.84 -20.84
N PRO A 277 2.71 0.05 -20.76
CA PRO A 277 3.15 -0.78 -21.89
C PRO A 277 2.23 -1.99 -22.19
N HIS A 278 1.37 -2.39 -21.26
CA HIS A 278 0.56 -3.61 -21.36
C HIS A 278 -0.94 -3.31 -21.51
N SER A 279 -1.32 -2.78 -22.67
CA SER A 279 -2.73 -2.45 -22.98
C SER A 279 -3.68 -3.66 -22.99
N GLU A 280 -3.13 -4.87 -23.11
CA GLU A 280 -3.82 -6.15 -22.98
C GLU A 280 -4.29 -6.46 -21.55
N SER A 281 -3.77 -5.75 -20.53
CA SER A 281 -4.19 -5.90 -19.13
C SER A 281 -5.69 -5.66 -18.97
N ASN A 282 -6.40 -6.61 -18.36
CA ASN A 282 -7.82 -6.47 -18.06
C ASN A 282 -8.05 -5.40 -16.97
N LEU A 283 -7.20 -5.41 -15.94
CA LEU A 283 -7.22 -4.43 -14.86
C LEU A 283 -7.03 -3.01 -15.40
N TRP A 284 -6.03 -2.80 -16.25
CA TRP A 284 -5.79 -1.51 -16.89
C TRP A 284 -6.99 -1.06 -17.74
N ARG A 285 -7.57 -1.96 -18.56
CA ARG A 285 -8.76 -1.63 -19.37
C ARG A 285 -9.95 -1.22 -18.50
N GLN A 286 -10.18 -1.90 -17.37
CA GLN A 286 -11.21 -1.54 -16.41
C GLN A 286 -10.95 -0.16 -15.78
N ILE A 287 -9.72 0.11 -15.35
CA ILE A 287 -9.31 1.39 -14.77
C ILE A 287 -9.50 2.53 -15.79
N VAL A 288 -8.99 2.37 -17.01
CA VAL A 288 -9.10 3.40 -18.06
C VAL A 288 -10.56 3.69 -18.38
N THR A 289 -11.41 2.66 -18.44
CA THR A 289 -12.85 2.83 -18.65
C THR A 289 -13.47 3.69 -17.54
N GLN A 290 -13.20 3.38 -16.27
CA GLN A 290 -13.72 4.15 -15.13
C GLN A 290 -13.20 5.60 -15.13
N VAL A 291 -11.89 5.79 -15.33
CA VAL A 291 -11.25 7.11 -15.35
C VAL A 291 -11.77 7.96 -16.52
N SER A 292 -12.06 7.36 -17.68
CA SER A 292 -12.58 8.08 -18.85
C SER A 292 -13.99 8.64 -18.66
N GLN A 293 -14.77 8.09 -17.72
CA GLN A 293 -16.14 8.51 -17.44
C GLN A 293 -16.22 9.67 -16.44
N VAL A 294 -15.10 10.05 -15.81
CA VAL A 294 -15.04 11.11 -14.81
C VAL A 294 -14.21 12.27 -15.33
N GLU A 295 -14.74 13.50 -15.22
CA GLU A 295 -14.03 14.72 -15.61
C GLU A 295 -12.95 15.11 -14.59
N VAL A 296 -11.95 15.89 -15.04
CA VAL A 296 -10.91 16.41 -14.15
C VAL A 296 -11.53 17.42 -13.18
N GLY A 297 -11.41 17.16 -11.88
CA GLY A 297 -12.01 18.01 -10.84
C GLY A 297 -13.24 17.40 -10.18
N GLU A 298 -13.72 16.27 -10.71
CA GLU A 298 -14.83 15.49 -10.16
C GLU A 298 -14.35 14.26 -9.37
N SER A 299 -15.22 13.76 -8.50
CA SER A 299 -14.99 12.55 -7.71
C SER A 299 -15.70 11.34 -8.35
N PRO A 300 -15.12 10.13 -8.35
CA PRO A 300 -13.80 9.78 -7.80
C PRO A 300 -12.65 10.21 -8.72
N THR A 301 -11.54 10.66 -8.12
CA THR A 301 -10.32 10.99 -8.87
C THR A 301 -9.66 9.72 -9.43
N ALA A 302 -8.80 9.88 -10.44
CA ALA A 302 -7.97 8.79 -10.97
C ALA A 302 -7.13 8.14 -9.88
N LEU A 303 -6.65 8.91 -8.89
CA LEU A 303 -5.93 8.37 -7.74
C LEU A 303 -6.79 7.39 -6.95
N VAL A 304 -8.03 7.76 -6.63
CA VAL A 304 -8.96 6.89 -5.88
C VAL A 304 -9.29 5.63 -6.67
N ILE A 305 -9.56 5.75 -7.98
CA ILE A 305 -9.84 4.61 -8.85
C ILE A 305 -8.64 3.65 -8.88
N LEU A 306 -7.43 4.17 -9.09
CA LEU A 306 -6.20 3.39 -9.08
C LEU A 306 -5.94 2.70 -7.74
N GLU A 307 -6.16 3.40 -6.63
CA GLU A 307 -5.92 2.84 -5.30
C GLU A 307 -6.85 1.66 -5.02
N ASN A 308 -8.13 1.81 -5.37
CA ASN A 308 -9.12 0.75 -5.20
C ASN A 308 -8.78 -0.45 -6.07
N ALA A 309 -8.33 -0.22 -7.31
CA ALA A 309 -7.99 -1.28 -8.26
C ALA A 309 -6.69 -2.03 -7.91
N ILE A 310 -5.65 -1.32 -7.46
CA ILE A 310 -4.35 -1.93 -7.10
C ILE A 310 -4.40 -2.56 -5.70
N SER A 311 -5.10 -1.92 -4.75
CA SER A 311 -5.13 -2.38 -3.35
C SER A 311 -6.34 -3.25 -3.00
N GLY A 312 -7.27 -3.46 -3.93
CA GLY A 312 -8.49 -4.25 -3.68
C GLY A 312 -9.41 -3.66 -2.60
N LEU A 313 -9.22 -2.39 -2.21
CA LEU A 313 -10.04 -1.71 -1.22
C LEU A 313 -11.29 -1.18 -1.89
N SER A 314 -12.47 -1.66 -1.47
CA SER A 314 -13.73 -1.09 -1.93
C SER A 314 -14.02 0.23 -1.19
N PRO A 315 -14.81 1.15 -1.78
CA PRO A 315 -15.32 2.32 -1.07
C PRO A 315 -16.09 1.96 0.21
N PHE A 316 -16.74 0.79 0.25
CA PHE A 316 -17.43 0.28 1.44
C PHE A 316 -16.48 -0.08 2.59
N ALA A 317 -15.29 -0.60 2.29
CA ALA A 317 -14.26 -0.84 3.30
C ALA A 317 -13.75 0.46 3.94
N ARG A 318 -13.89 1.61 3.26
CA ARG A 318 -13.54 2.94 3.77
C ARG A 318 -14.62 3.55 4.68
N SER A 319 -15.88 3.12 4.55
CA SER A 319 -17.07 3.79 5.10
C SER A 319 -17.70 3.12 6.34
N ALA A 320 -17.01 2.21 7.03
CA ALA A 320 -17.52 1.65 8.29
C ALA A 320 -17.55 2.74 9.39
N LYS A 321 -18.62 3.54 9.42
CA LYS A 321 -19.03 4.29 10.60
C LYS A 321 -19.27 3.28 11.71
N GLY A 322 -18.35 3.16 12.66
CA GLY A 322 -18.64 2.44 13.89
C GLY A 322 -19.65 3.20 14.71
N ASP A 323 -20.57 2.46 15.31
CA ASP A 323 -21.38 2.95 16.41
C ASP A 323 -20.46 3.51 17.51
N ALA A 324 -20.92 4.57 18.18
CA ALA A 324 -20.16 5.36 19.15
C ALA A 324 -19.57 4.58 20.35
N SER A 325 -19.85 3.28 20.47
CA SER A 325 -19.30 2.36 21.48
C SER A 325 -18.16 1.46 20.96
N SER A 326 -17.86 1.49 19.65
CA SER A 326 -16.75 0.76 19.05
C SER A 326 -15.77 1.75 18.42
N SER A 327 -14.47 1.61 18.74
CA SER A 327 -13.39 2.42 18.17
C SER A 327 -13.16 2.08 16.68
N ALA A 328 -14.15 2.32 15.83
CA ALA A 328 -14.02 2.11 14.39
C ALA A 328 -13.16 3.23 13.78
N VAL A 329 -12.04 2.82 13.21
CA VAL A 329 -11.09 3.68 12.52
C VAL A 329 -11.71 4.06 11.17
N VAL A 330 -12.05 5.34 10.98
CA VAL A 330 -12.41 5.86 9.65
C VAL A 330 -11.15 5.80 8.77
N HIS A 331 -11.17 4.98 7.73
CA HIS A 331 -10.05 4.76 6.81
C HIS A 331 -10.03 5.80 5.68
N GLU A 332 -10.07 7.09 6.02
CA GLU A 332 -9.92 8.14 5.01
C GLU A 332 -8.43 8.43 4.77
N PRO A 333 -7.95 8.40 3.51
CA PRO A 333 -6.56 8.69 3.20
C PRO A 333 -6.22 10.15 3.50
N CYS A 334 -4.95 10.41 3.79
CA CYS A 334 -4.49 11.79 3.92
C CYS A 334 -4.68 12.55 2.61
N ALA A 335 -5.34 13.71 2.65
CA ALA A 335 -5.58 14.52 1.45
C ALA A 335 -4.31 15.09 0.79
N THR A 336 -3.14 14.96 1.43
CA THR A 336 -1.85 15.41 0.88
C THR A 336 -1.09 14.25 0.24
N CYS A 337 -0.81 13.19 1.00
CA CYS A 337 0.05 12.09 0.55
C CYS A 337 -0.73 10.83 0.18
N ALA A 338 -2.03 10.78 0.43
CA ALA A 338 -2.88 9.61 0.26
C ALA A 338 -2.50 8.38 1.11
N ASP A 339 -1.64 8.53 2.13
CA ASP A 339 -1.38 7.46 3.08
C ASP A 339 -2.66 7.08 3.82
N LEU A 340 -2.85 5.78 4.02
CA LEU A 340 -3.95 5.21 4.77
C LEU A 340 -3.51 4.82 6.19
N PRO A 341 -4.38 4.97 7.20
CA PRO A 341 -4.15 4.48 8.56
C PRO A 341 -3.83 2.99 8.67
N GLY A 342 -4.23 2.21 7.65
CA GLY A 342 -4.13 0.75 7.65
C GLY A 342 -2.74 0.16 7.42
N TYR A 343 -1.72 0.97 7.13
CA TYR A 343 -0.33 0.53 6.93
C TYR A 343 0.59 0.85 8.13
N GLY A 344 0.03 1.31 9.25
CA GLY A 344 0.81 1.53 10.47
C GLY A 344 -0.07 1.91 11.66
N ALA A 345 0.11 1.20 12.78
CA ALA A 345 -0.68 1.31 14.01
C ALA A 345 -0.92 2.74 14.56
N ASP A 346 -0.08 3.71 14.21
CA ASP A 346 -0.06 5.05 14.81
C ASP A 346 -0.53 6.20 13.90
N ILE A 347 -0.90 5.93 12.64
CA ILE A 347 -1.41 6.99 11.75
C ILE A 347 -2.90 7.20 12.04
N ARG A 348 -3.22 8.25 12.82
CA ARG A 348 -4.59 8.75 12.99
C ARG A 348 -4.77 10.07 12.25
N PRO A 349 -5.37 10.05 11.04
CA PRO A 349 -5.66 11.26 10.29
C PRO A 349 -6.53 12.19 11.14
N ARG A 350 -6.12 13.46 11.21
CA ARG A 350 -6.89 14.51 11.88
C ARG A 350 -7.71 15.24 10.84
N TRP A 351 -9.02 15.22 11.05
CA TRP A 351 -9.98 15.95 10.25
C TRP A 351 -9.83 17.46 10.45
N CYS A 352 -10.08 18.21 9.39
CA CYS A 352 -10.22 19.65 9.48
C CYS A 352 -11.45 19.98 10.33
N SER A 353 -11.24 20.72 11.42
CA SER A 353 -12.30 21.13 12.34
C SER A 353 -13.31 22.14 11.75
N ARG A 354 -13.14 22.55 10.49
CA ARG A 354 -14.02 23.50 9.81
C ARG A 354 -14.90 22.81 8.78
N CYS A 355 -14.30 22.13 7.80
CA CYS A 355 -15.07 21.49 6.74
C CYS A 355 -15.49 20.05 7.06
N HIS A 356 -14.79 19.36 7.97
CA HIS A 356 -15.03 17.94 8.29
C HIS A 356 -14.92 16.96 7.09
N GLU A 357 -14.44 17.41 5.93
CA GLU A 357 -14.30 16.60 4.69
C GLU A 357 -12.84 16.23 4.36
N VAL A 358 -11.86 16.89 4.99
CA VAL A 358 -10.45 16.73 4.65
C VAL A 358 -9.66 16.27 5.87
N ALA A 359 -8.90 15.18 5.74
CA ALA A 359 -8.07 14.63 6.81
C ALA A 359 -6.56 14.64 6.47
N TYR A 360 -5.73 14.78 7.50
CA TYR A 360 -4.27 14.80 7.37
C TYR A 360 -3.58 13.84 8.33
N CYS A 361 -2.61 13.05 7.84
CA CYS A 361 -1.81 12.17 8.69
C CYS A 361 -0.83 12.93 9.61
N SER A 362 -0.51 14.19 9.29
CA SER A 362 0.42 15.02 10.08
C SER A 362 0.23 16.51 9.83
N VAL A 363 0.73 17.33 10.76
CA VAL A 363 0.79 18.79 10.62
C VAL A 363 1.63 19.22 9.40
N ALA A 364 2.67 18.44 9.05
CA ALA A 364 3.49 18.70 7.87
C ALA A 364 2.66 18.55 6.58
N CYS A 365 1.89 17.47 6.45
CA CYS A 365 0.98 17.27 5.32
C CYS A 365 -0.09 18.36 5.24
N GLN A 366 -0.66 18.77 6.38
CA GLN A 366 -1.61 19.87 6.43
C GLN A 366 -0.99 21.18 5.92
N LYS A 367 0.19 21.57 6.43
CA LYS A 367 0.88 22.79 5.99
C LYS A 367 1.20 22.78 4.50
N LEU A 368 1.62 21.64 3.98
CA LEU A 368 1.98 21.47 2.57
C LEU A 368 0.79 21.63 1.63
N HIS A 369 -0.40 21.17 2.02
CA HIS A 369 -1.63 21.27 1.23
C HIS A 369 -2.46 22.53 1.53
N TRP A 370 -2.17 23.25 2.64
CA TRP A 370 -2.99 24.36 3.12
C TRP A 370 -3.28 25.45 2.08
N PHE A 371 -2.35 25.71 1.16
CA PHE A 371 -2.54 26.74 0.13
C PHE A 371 -3.75 26.47 -0.79
N THR A 372 -4.03 25.20 -1.10
CA THR A 372 -5.22 24.77 -1.84
C THR A 372 -6.40 24.67 -0.89
N HIS A 373 -6.26 23.91 0.21
CA HIS A 373 -7.38 23.64 1.11
C HIS A 373 -8.00 24.92 1.66
N LYS A 374 -7.22 25.94 2.07
CA LYS A 374 -7.79 27.20 2.60
C LYS A 374 -8.76 27.88 1.61
N LYS A 375 -8.55 27.72 0.30
CA LYS A 375 -9.40 28.28 -0.75
C LYS A 375 -10.73 27.51 -0.83
N TYR A 376 -10.68 26.18 -0.74
CA TYR A 376 -11.83 25.29 -0.96
C TYR A 376 -12.53 24.86 0.33
N CYS A 377 -11.94 25.10 1.50
CA CYS A 377 -12.50 24.75 2.81
C CYS A 377 -13.94 25.26 3.02
N PRO A 378 -14.30 26.51 2.65
CA PRO A 378 -15.68 26.98 2.75
C PRO A 378 -16.66 26.17 1.88
N ILE A 379 -16.27 25.87 0.64
CA ILE A 379 -17.09 25.11 -0.32
C ILE A 379 -17.34 23.68 0.21
N LEU A 380 -16.29 23.06 0.74
CA LEU A 380 -16.39 21.73 1.34
C LEU A 380 -17.25 21.73 2.61
N GLN A 381 -17.19 22.80 3.41
CA GLN A 381 -18.06 22.96 4.58
C GLN A 381 -19.54 23.07 4.16
N GLU A 382 -19.85 23.85 3.14
CA GLU A 382 -21.20 23.95 2.58
C GLU A 382 -21.71 22.60 2.06
N HIS A 383 -20.84 21.85 1.38
CA HIS A 383 -21.13 20.48 0.95
C HIS A 383 -21.47 19.57 2.14
N HIS A 384 -20.60 19.50 3.14
CA HIS A 384 -20.81 18.69 4.35
C HIS A 384 -22.14 19.03 5.05
N ASP A 385 -22.42 20.32 5.23
CA ASP A 385 -23.63 20.80 5.88
C ASP A 385 -24.88 20.48 5.06
N SER A 386 -24.79 20.53 3.72
CA SER A 386 -25.90 20.15 2.83
C SER A 386 -26.22 18.65 2.92
N VAL A 387 -25.19 17.80 2.97
CA VAL A 387 -25.33 16.36 3.12
C VAL A 387 -25.89 16.02 4.50
N ALA A 388 -25.39 16.65 5.56
CA ALA A 388 -25.90 16.46 6.92
C ALA A 388 -27.38 16.84 7.07
N LYS A 389 -27.82 17.92 6.39
CA LYS A 389 -29.22 18.35 6.36
C LYS A 389 -30.13 17.42 5.55
N SER A 390 -29.60 16.75 4.53
CA SER A 390 -30.38 15.84 3.67
C SER A 390 -30.80 14.52 4.36
N GLY A 391 -30.34 14.27 5.59
CA GLY A 391 -30.61 13.04 6.34
C GLY A 391 -29.94 11.80 5.71
N PRO A 392 -29.89 10.66 6.41
CA PRO A 392 -29.47 9.42 5.76
C PRO A 392 -30.45 9.14 4.61
N LYS A 393 -29.94 8.97 3.37
CA LYS A 393 -30.75 8.48 2.25
C LYS A 393 -31.49 7.23 2.74
N THR A 394 -32.81 7.33 2.89
CA THR A 394 -33.66 6.19 3.21
C THR A 394 -33.36 5.11 2.19
N LYS A 395 -33.28 3.85 2.63
CA LYS A 395 -33.26 2.71 1.69
C LYS A 395 -34.38 2.96 0.67
N PRO A 396 -34.11 2.82 -0.64
CA PRO A 396 -35.16 2.97 -1.63
C PRO A 396 -36.33 2.09 -1.23
N SER A 397 -37.54 2.64 -1.30
CA SER A 397 -38.74 1.90 -0.89
C SER A 397 -38.87 0.63 -1.72
N ASP A 398 -39.60 -0.37 -1.23
CA ASP A 398 -39.86 -1.59 -2.02
C ASP A 398 -40.51 -1.26 -3.38
N GLU A 399 -41.26 -0.15 -3.46
CA GLU A 399 -41.80 0.39 -4.72
C GLU A 399 -40.71 0.95 -5.65
N GLU A 400 -39.75 1.71 -5.12
CA GLU A 400 -38.62 2.22 -5.92
C GLU A 400 -37.72 1.07 -6.40
N MET A 401 -37.48 0.08 -5.55
CA MET A 401 -36.74 -1.13 -5.91
C MET A 401 -37.46 -1.96 -6.98
N SER A 402 -38.79 -2.11 -6.85
CA SER A 402 -39.62 -2.83 -7.84
C SER A 402 -39.67 -2.08 -9.17
N LYS A 403 -39.70 -0.74 -9.15
CA LYS A 403 -39.64 0.09 -10.36
C LYS A 403 -38.30 -0.03 -11.07
N ILE A 404 -37.19 0.01 -10.32
CA ILE A 404 -35.84 -0.21 -10.86
C ILE A 404 -35.70 -1.63 -11.44
N GLN A 405 -36.25 -2.65 -10.77
CA GLN A 405 -36.27 -4.02 -11.31
C GLN A 405 -37.12 -4.14 -12.59
N GLY A 406 -38.24 -3.43 -12.66
CA GLY A 406 -39.09 -3.37 -13.85
C GLY A 406 -38.38 -2.70 -15.04
N GLU A 407 -37.67 -1.60 -14.79
CA GLU A 407 -36.87 -0.89 -15.80
C GLU A 407 -35.69 -1.73 -16.30
N ILE A 408 -35.00 -2.44 -15.41
CA ILE A 408 -33.93 -3.38 -15.78
C ILE A 408 -34.49 -4.56 -16.60
N SER A 409 -35.64 -5.09 -16.21
CA SER A 409 -36.28 -6.21 -16.93
C SER A 409 -36.78 -5.80 -18.31
N SER A 410 -37.25 -4.56 -18.49
CA SER A 410 -37.66 -4.05 -19.81
C SER A 410 -36.46 -3.80 -20.73
N LEU A 411 -35.33 -3.34 -20.17
CA LEU A 411 -34.08 -3.16 -20.91
C LEU A 411 -33.46 -4.50 -21.34
N LEU A 412 -33.57 -5.53 -20.51
CA LEU A 412 -33.06 -6.88 -20.82
C LEU A 412 -33.96 -7.67 -21.77
N SER A 413 -35.23 -7.28 -21.93
CA SER A 413 -36.17 -7.90 -22.88
C SER A 413 -36.25 -7.17 -24.23
N SER A 414 -35.51 -6.06 -24.37
CA SER A 414 -35.38 -5.28 -25.61
C SER A 414 -34.01 -5.43 -26.30
N GLN A 415 -33.17 -6.35 -25.82
CA GLN A 415 -32.02 -6.94 -26.54
C GLN A 415 -32.36 -8.38 -26.90
#